data_AF-A0A2N2N510-F1
#
_entry.id   AF-A0A2N2N510-F1
#
_cell.length_a   1.000
_cell.length_b   1.000
_cell.length_c   1.000
_cell.angle_alpha   90.00
_cell.angle_beta   90.00
_cell.angle_gamma   90.00
#
_symmetry.space_group_name_H-M   'P 1'
#
loop_
_entity.id
_entity.type
_entity.pdbx_description
1 polymer ?
#
loop_
_entity_poly.entity_id
_entity_poly.type
_entity_poly.pdbx_seq_one_letter_code
_entity_poly.pdbx_strand_id
1 'polypeptide(L)'
;MKFNWFSISHESLNKWEEICPPDEFRVISGSAMPSLSTILPPELTNKYHSVVIAGSPVGGGTIYYMANGNRIDASGSAIDQMPFGLAFVDQNASGSACLIQHGDYENRTTHPPVDFWEQVRESGIYNYYPLQELPIKSAGKLSELNVKSQLDTFEILRSQIEPLIENDSDSKSST
;
A
#
# COMPACT_ATOMS: atom_id res chain seq x y z
N MET A 1 12.53 -11.31 -3.31
CA MET A 1 11.16 -10.79 -3.11
C MET A 1 10.08 -11.75 -3.65
N LYS A 2 8.88 -11.82 -3.03
CA LYS A 2 7.72 -12.59 -3.54
C LYS A 2 6.53 -11.68 -3.87
N PHE A 3 6.02 -11.81 -5.10
CA PHE A 3 4.86 -11.08 -5.61
C PHE A 3 3.67 -12.03 -5.82
N ASN A 4 2.48 -11.60 -5.39
CA ASN A 4 1.23 -12.25 -5.73
C ASN A 4 0.43 -11.31 -6.64
N TRP A 5 -0.08 -11.85 -7.73
CA TRP A 5 -0.83 -11.10 -8.74
C TRP A 5 -2.32 -11.37 -8.65
N PHE A 6 -3.12 -10.33 -8.88
CA PHE A 6 -4.58 -10.37 -8.80
C PHE A 6 -5.18 -9.72 -10.05
N SER A 7 -6.28 -10.29 -10.56
CA SER A 7 -7.07 -9.64 -11.60
C SER A 7 -7.96 -8.56 -10.99
N ILE A 8 -7.98 -7.37 -11.60
CA ILE A 8 -8.68 -6.18 -11.07
C ILE A 8 -9.60 -5.50 -12.08
N SER A 9 -10.11 -6.22 -13.07
CA SER A 9 -10.97 -5.68 -14.15
C SER A 9 -12.23 -4.96 -13.67
N HIS A 10 -12.62 -5.08 -12.40
CA HIS A 10 -13.79 -4.45 -11.79
C HIS A 10 -13.45 -3.40 -10.73
N GLU A 11 -12.17 -3.08 -10.54
CA GLU A 11 -11.77 -1.99 -9.66
C GLU A 11 -12.23 -0.64 -10.21
N SER A 12 -12.55 0.27 -9.30
CA SER A 12 -13.10 1.58 -9.64
C SER A 12 -12.14 2.68 -9.20
N LEU A 13 -11.62 3.45 -10.16
CA LEU A 13 -10.75 4.59 -9.89
C LEU A 13 -11.40 5.54 -8.87
N ASN A 14 -12.69 5.85 -9.04
CA ASN A 14 -13.41 6.77 -8.15
C ASN A 14 -13.34 6.35 -6.68
N LYS A 15 -13.42 5.04 -6.38
CA LYS A 15 -13.33 4.57 -4.99
C LYS A 15 -11.93 4.81 -4.39
N TRP A 16 -10.90 4.67 -5.21
CA TRP A 16 -9.53 4.97 -4.80
C TRP A 16 -9.34 6.48 -4.60
N GLU A 17 -9.86 7.31 -5.52
CA GLU A 17 -9.79 8.78 -5.44
C GLU A 17 -10.56 9.35 -4.24
N GLU A 18 -11.72 8.76 -3.91
CA GLU A 18 -12.52 9.12 -2.72
C GLU A 18 -11.72 8.94 -1.43
N ILE A 19 -10.88 7.91 -1.37
CA ILE A 19 -10.02 7.63 -0.21
C ILE A 19 -8.77 8.49 -0.27
N CYS A 20 -8.07 8.51 -1.40
CA CYS A 20 -6.83 9.23 -1.61
C CYS A 20 -6.82 9.84 -3.02
N PRO A 21 -6.97 11.17 -3.15
CA PRO A 21 -6.89 11.82 -4.46
C PRO A 21 -5.52 11.58 -5.13
N PRO A 22 -5.45 11.70 -6.47
CA PRO A 22 -4.18 11.66 -7.18
C PRO A 22 -3.24 12.77 -6.70
N ASP A 23 -1.93 12.49 -6.69
CA ASP A 23 -0.86 13.37 -6.20
C ASP A 23 -0.90 13.60 -4.67
N GLU A 24 -1.53 12.69 -3.93
CA GLU A 24 -1.65 12.77 -2.48
C GLU A 24 -1.32 11.44 -1.80
N PHE A 25 -1.14 11.53 -0.48
CA PHE A 25 -1.12 10.36 0.39
C PHE A 25 -2.12 10.52 1.54
N ARG A 26 -2.50 9.38 2.13
CA ARG A 26 -3.35 9.26 3.32
C ARG A 26 -2.85 8.15 4.24
N VAL A 27 -2.94 8.38 5.54
CA VAL A 27 -2.73 7.37 6.58
C VAL A 27 -4.09 7.01 7.16
N ILE A 28 -4.45 5.74 7.05
CA ILE A 28 -5.68 5.17 7.58
C ILE A 28 -5.32 4.35 8.80
N SER A 29 -5.77 4.77 9.98
CA SER A 29 -5.57 4.04 11.22
C SER A 29 -6.58 2.90 11.37
N GLY A 30 -6.30 1.96 12.28
CA GLY A 30 -7.16 0.79 12.54
C GLY A 30 -8.64 1.13 12.79
N SER A 31 -8.95 2.26 13.43
CA SER A 31 -10.33 2.70 13.65
C SER A 31 -11.07 3.10 12.36
N ALA A 32 -10.34 3.53 11.33
CA ALA A 32 -10.88 3.90 10.03
C ALA A 32 -10.75 2.77 8.99
N MET A 33 -10.11 1.65 9.33
CA MET A 33 -9.92 0.50 8.43
C MET A 33 -11.18 0.01 7.70
N PRO A 34 -12.39 0.04 8.30
CA PRO A 34 -13.61 -0.35 7.58
C PRO A 34 -13.88 0.45 6.30
N SER A 35 -13.38 1.69 6.18
CA SER A 35 -13.52 2.49 4.95
C SER A 35 -12.77 1.89 3.76
N LEU A 36 -11.78 1.03 4.01
CA LEU A 36 -10.99 0.38 2.97
C LEU A 36 -11.65 -0.86 2.38
N SER A 37 -12.75 -1.34 2.95
CA SER A 37 -13.49 -2.51 2.43
C SER A 37 -14.01 -2.32 1.00
N THR A 38 -14.03 -1.08 0.50
CA THR A 38 -14.45 -0.74 -0.86
C THR A 38 -13.34 -0.93 -1.90
N ILE A 39 -12.07 -0.96 -1.49
CA ILE A 39 -10.88 -1.01 -2.35
C ILE A 39 -9.90 -2.14 -1.99
N LEU A 40 -10.05 -2.75 -0.82
CA LEU A 40 -9.20 -3.83 -0.33
C LEU A 40 -10.05 -4.99 0.23
N PRO A 41 -9.63 -6.24 -0.04
CA PRO A 41 -10.31 -7.40 0.50
C PRO A 41 -10.16 -7.49 2.04
N PRO A 42 -11.20 -7.97 2.76
CA PRO A 42 -11.16 -8.13 4.22
C PRO A 42 -9.97 -8.96 4.72
N GLU A 43 -9.50 -9.93 3.95
CA GLU A 43 -8.38 -10.81 4.28
C GLU A 43 -7.05 -10.05 4.40
N LEU A 44 -6.94 -8.88 3.77
CA LEU A 44 -5.81 -7.97 3.90
C LEU A 44 -6.05 -6.99 5.05
N THR A 45 -7.18 -6.29 5.06
CA THR A 45 -7.46 -5.24 6.04
C THR A 45 -7.53 -5.77 7.48
N ASN A 46 -7.99 -7.01 7.68
CA ASN A 46 -8.01 -7.67 9.00
C ASN A 46 -6.60 -7.91 9.59
N LYS A 47 -5.54 -7.82 8.78
CA LYS A 47 -4.15 -7.98 9.23
C LYS A 47 -3.49 -6.64 9.56
N TYR A 48 -4.05 -5.54 9.07
CA TYR A 48 -3.41 -4.23 9.12
C TYR A 48 -3.79 -3.48 10.39
N HIS A 49 -2.81 -2.80 10.96
CA HIS A 49 -3.00 -1.88 12.07
C HIS A 49 -3.12 -0.43 11.58
N SER A 50 -2.47 -0.15 10.44
CA SER A 50 -2.62 1.08 9.67
C SER A 50 -2.30 0.82 8.20
N VAL A 51 -2.73 1.71 7.32
CA VAL A 51 -2.44 1.67 5.88
C VAL A 51 -1.98 3.04 5.42
N VAL A 52 -0.87 3.10 4.68
CA VAL A 52 -0.50 4.29 3.91
C VAL A 52 -1.00 4.10 2.49
N ILE A 53 -1.86 5.00 2.03
CA ILE A 53 -2.35 5.03 0.65
C ILE A 53 -1.66 6.19 -0.06
N ALA A 54 -1.17 5.95 -1.27
CA ALA A 54 -0.53 6.95 -2.11
C ALA A 54 -1.02 6.81 -3.55
N GLY A 55 -1.34 7.92 -4.20
CA GLY A 55 -1.73 7.98 -5.61
C GLY A 55 -0.77 8.84 -6.41
N SER A 56 -0.08 8.26 -7.39
CA SER A 56 0.85 8.98 -8.27
C SER A 56 0.31 9.01 -9.70
N PRO A 57 -0.20 10.16 -10.18
CA PRO A 57 -0.46 10.33 -11.60
C PRO A 57 0.87 10.39 -12.36
N VAL A 58 0.89 9.79 -13.54
CA VAL A 58 1.99 9.90 -14.50
C VAL A 58 1.47 10.39 -15.85
N GLY A 59 2.37 10.67 -16.79
CA GLY A 59 1.99 11.05 -18.15
C GLY A 59 1.11 9.99 -18.84
N GLY A 60 0.29 10.41 -19.80
CA GLY A 60 -0.53 9.47 -20.60
C GLY A 60 -1.75 8.91 -19.87
N GLY A 61 -2.34 9.66 -18.93
CA GLY A 61 -3.61 9.28 -18.29
C GLY A 61 -3.51 8.11 -17.30
N THR A 62 -2.30 7.70 -16.93
CA THR A 62 -2.07 6.60 -16.00
C THR A 62 -1.92 7.10 -14.56
N ILE A 63 -2.52 6.39 -13.60
CA ILE A 63 -2.38 6.66 -12.17
C ILE A 63 -2.02 5.36 -11.46
N TYR A 64 -0.92 5.38 -10.72
CA TYR A 64 -0.52 4.27 -9.85
C TYR A 64 -1.02 4.51 -8.44
N TYR A 65 -1.59 3.48 -7.83
CA TYR A 65 -1.97 3.48 -6.43
C TYR A 65 -1.18 2.43 -5.65
N MET A 66 -0.81 2.79 -4.42
CA MET A 66 -0.31 1.89 -3.41
C MET A 66 -1.21 1.96 -2.18
N ALA A 67 -1.50 0.81 -1.59
CA ALA A 67 -1.99 0.67 -0.23
C ALA A 67 -1.00 -0.20 0.57
N ASN A 68 -0.15 0.44 1.37
CA ASN A 68 0.84 -0.23 2.19
C ASN A 68 0.31 -0.53 3.58
N GLY A 69 -0.10 -1.79 3.80
CA GLY A 69 -0.56 -2.27 5.09
C GLY A 69 0.60 -2.44 6.06
N ASN A 70 0.59 -1.68 7.15
CA ASN A 70 1.54 -1.83 8.24
C ASN A 70 0.88 -2.69 9.33
N ARG A 71 1.52 -3.79 9.68
CA ARG A 71 1.03 -4.74 10.67
C ARG A 71 2.04 -4.96 11.78
N ILE A 72 1.54 -5.18 12.96
CA ILE A 72 2.32 -5.71 14.07
C ILE A 72 2.15 -7.24 14.02
N ASP A 73 3.26 -7.95 13.94
CA ASP A 73 3.33 -9.41 14.02
C ASP A 73 3.91 -9.82 15.38
N ALA A 74 3.01 -10.02 16.34
CA ALA A 74 3.39 -10.46 17.69
C ALA A 74 4.16 -11.79 17.70
N SER A 75 3.85 -12.70 16.76
CA SER A 75 4.48 -14.02 16.69
C SER A 75 5.91 -13.94 16.20
N GLY A 76 6.16 -13.05 15.23
CA GLY A 76 7.48 -12.74 14.70
C GLY A 76 8.24 -11.68 15.50
N SER A 77 7.62 -11.06 16.52
CA SER A 77 8.18 -9.91 17.24
C SER A 77 8.67 -8.83 16.27
N ALA A 78 7.80 -8.48 15.31
CA ALA A 78 8.15 -7.62 14.20
C ALA A 78 7.02 -6.65 13.82
N ILE A 79 7.40 -5.51 13.26
CA ILE A 79 6.52 -4.59 12.53
C ILE A 79 6.79 -4.81 11.06
N ASP A 80 5.76 -5.14 10.29
CA ASP A 80 5.86 -5.59 8.91
C ASP A 80 5.06 -4.69 7.96
N GLN A 81 5.64 -4.41 6.80
CA GLN A 81 4.94 -3.84 5.65
C GLN A 81 4.42 -4.95 4.72
N MET A 82 3.21 -4.75 4.20
CA MET A 82 2.51 -5.65 3.29
C MET A 82 1.78 -4.82 2.22
N PRO A 83 2.53 -4.37 1.19
CA PRO A 83 2.03 -3.43 0.22
C PRO A 83 1.30 -4.09 -0.94
N PHE A 84 0.19 -3.46 -1.31
CA PHE A 84 -0.63 -3.77 -2.46
C PHE A 84 -0.61 -2.58 -3.42
N GLY A 85 -0.48 -2.84 -4.72
CA GLY A 85 -0.46 -1.79 -5.73
C GLY A 85 -1.20 -2.17 -6.99
N LEU A 86 -1.68 -1.16 -7.70
CA LEU A 86 -2.33 -1.29 -9.00
C LEU A 86 -2.23 0.01 -9.79
N ALA A 87 -2.74 -0.02 -11.02
CA ALA A 87 -2.80 1.15 -11.86
C ALA A 87 -4.15 1.28 -12.55
N PHE A 88 -4.47 2.52 -12.93
CA PHE A 88 -5.56 2.85 -13.84
C PHE A 88 -5.01 3.56 -15.06
N VAL A 89 -5.52 3.24 -16.25
CA VAL A 89 -5.19 3.86 -17.54
C VAL A 89 -6.48 4.41 -18.14
N ASP A 90 -6.54 5.73 -18.35
CA ASP A 90 -7.75 6.41 -18.85
C ASP A 90 -9.02 5.99 -18.09
N GLN A 91 -8.93 5.98 -16.75
CA GLN A 91 -9.99 5.59 -15.80
C GLN A 91 -10.27 4.08 -15.69
N ASN A 92 -9.65 3.23 -16.52
CA ASN A 92 -9.85 1.78 -16.49
C ASN A 92 -8.75 1.11 -15.67
N ALA A 93 -9.09 0.11 -14.86
CA ALA A 93 -8.09 -0.69 -14.18
C ALA A 93 -7.13 -1.36 -15.19
N SER A 94 -5.84 -1.41 -14.87
CA SER A 94 -4.78 -2.02 -15.71
C SER A 94 -4.92 -3.55 -15.89
N GLY A 95 -5.96 -4.16 -15.33
CA GLY A 95 -6.20 -5.60 -15.37
C GLY A 95 -5.44 -6.40 -14.32
N SER A 96 -4.28 -5.91 -13.84
CA SER A 96 -3.46 -6.61 -12.83
C SER A 96 -3.07 -5.72 -11.64
N ALA A 97 -3.22 -6.27 -10.43
CA ALA A 97 -2.68 -5.72 -9.19
C ALA A 97 -1.62 -6.64 -8.57
N CYS A 98 -0.74 -6.06 -7.78
CA CYS A 98 0.41 -6.73 -7.18
C CYS A 98 0.41 -6.59 -5.66
N LEU A 99 0.62 -7.69 -4.95
CA LEU A 99 0.88 -7.70 -3.51
C LEU A 99 2.30 -8.20 -3.26
N ILE A 100 3.09 -7.45 -2.50
CA ILE A 100 4.41 -7.90 -2.05
C ILE A 100 4.24 -8.64 -0.72
N GLN A 101 4.36 -9.97 -0.74
CA GLN A 101 4.23 -10.78 0.48
C GLN A 101 5.54 -10.84 1.30
N HIS A 102 6.67 -10.88 0.62
CA HIS A 102 8.00 -10.96 1.24
C HIS A 102 8.94 -9.98 0.54
N GLY A 103 8.83 -8.70 0.93
CA GLY A 103 9.73 -7.62 0.51
C GLY A 103 11.13 -7.81 1.10
N ASP A 104 12.17 -7.48 0.34
CA ASP A 104 13.58 -7.50 0.76
C ASP A 104 14.21 -6.10 0.73
N TYR A 105 13.40 -5.07 1.03
CA TYR A 105 13.84 -3.68 1.12
C TYR A 105 14.05 -3.23 2.57
N GLU A 106 14.86 -2.19 2.75
CA GLU A 106 15.19 -1.61 4.04
C GLU A 106 13.92 -1.18 4.78
N ASN A 107 13.84 -1.45 6.08
CA ASN A 107 12.71 -1.08 6.94
C ASN A 107 11.35 -1.70 6.50
N ARG A 108 11.36 -2.71 5.62
CA ARG A 108 10.20 -3.56 5.34
C ARG A 108 9.70 -4.24 6.62
N THR A 109 10.65 -4.72 7.41
CA THR A 109 10.43 -5.33 8.70
C THR A 109 11.32 -4.65 9.72
N THR A 110 10.72 -4.15 10.79
CA THR A 110 11.43 -3.57 11.92
C THR A 110 11.29 -4.49 13.12
N HIS A 111 12.41 -4.77 13.79
CA HIS A 111 12.47 -5.61 14.99
C HIS A 111 12.80 -4.76 16.22
N PRO A 112 11.77 -4.24 16.92
CA PRO A 112 11.96 -3.63 18.23
C PRO A 112 12.67 -4.58 19.22
N PRO A 113 13.35 -4.04 20.25
CA PRO A 113 13.99 -4.82 21.31
C PRO A 113 13.05 -5.81 22.01
N VAL A 114 13.55 -6.82 22.72
CA VAL A 114 12.68 -7.82 23.39
C VAL A 114 11.75 -7.16 24.43
N ASP A 115 12.28 -6.28 25.27
CA ASP A 115 11.54 -5.60 26.34
C ASP A 115 10.38 -4.75 25.81
N PHE A 116 10.46 -4.30 24.55
CA PHE A 116 9.39 -3.59 23.86
C PHE A 116 8.12 -4.45 23.78
N TRP A 117 8.27 -5.73 23.41
CA TRP A 117 7.14 -6.63 23.20
C TRP A 117 6.47 -7.05 24.50
N GLU A 118 7.21 -7.08 25.59
CA GLU A 118 6.65 -7.23 26.93
C GLU A 118 5.76 -6.02 27.28
N GLN A 119 6.29 -4.80 27.11
CA GLN A 119 5.55 -3.57 27.40
C GLN A 119 4.30 -3.40 26.51
N VAL A 120 4.39 -3.67 25.20
CA VAL A 120 3.25 -3.57 24.29
C VAL A 120 2.15 -4.58 24.63
N ARG A 121 2.53 -5.81 25.05
CA ARG A 121 1.57 -6.82 25.50
C ARG A 121 0.90 -6.44 26.81
N GLU A 122 1.68 -6.00 27.80
CA GLU A 122 1.16 -5.62 29.13
C GLU A 122 0.27 -4.38 29.09
N SER A 123 0.59 -3.41 28.23
CA SER A 123 -0.17 -2.16 28.13
C SER A 123 -1.44 -2.26 27.29
N GLY A 124 -1.64 -3.34 26.53
CA GLY A 124 -2.80 -3.51 25.65
C GLY A 124 -2.82 -2.55 24.45
N ILE A 125 -1.77 -1.75 24.25
CA ILE A 125 -1.68 -0.77 23.14
C ILE A 125 -1.30 -1.40 21.81
N TYR A 126 -1.24 -2.74 21.76
CA TYR A 126 -0.91 -3.52 20.56
C TYR A 126 -1.62 -3.01 19.31
N ASN A 127 -2.91 -2.65 19.42
CA ASN A 127 -3.71 -2.18 18.29
C ASN A 127 -3.47 -0.71 17.89
N TYR A 128 -2.70 0.06 18.68
CA TYR A 128 -2.55 1.52 18.54
C TYR A 128 -1.11 2.01 18.68
N TYR A 129 -0.13 1.11 18.62
CA TYR A 129 1.27 1.49 18.77
C TYR A 129 1.73 2.40 17.60
N PRO A 130 2.39 3.55 17.88
CA PRO A 130 2.85 4.46 16.85
C PRO A 130 4.02 3.84 16.06
N LEU A 131 3.75 3.46 14.80
CA LEU A 131 4.74 2.87 13.92
C LEU A 131 5.64 3.95 13.31
N GLN A 132 6.96 3.80 13.44
CA GLN A 132 7.95 4.74 12.88
C GLN A 132 7.93 4.77 11.35
N GLU A 133 7.41 3.71 10.72
CA GLU A 133 7.22 3.57 9.27
C GLU A 133 6.07 4.45 8.72
N LEU A 134 5.39 5.23 9.56
CA LEU A 134 4.29 6.10 9.15
C LEU A 134 4.73 7.56 9.02
N PRO A 135 4.17 8.31 8.05
CA PRO A 135 4.41 9.73 7.97
C PRO A 135 3.79 10.46 9.17
N ILE A 136 4.41 11.57 9.58
CA ILE A 136 3.96 12.39 10.71
C ILE A 136 2.57 12.99 10.47
N LYS A 137 2.31 13.43 9.23
CA LYS A 137 0.99 13.92 8.82
C LYS A 137 0.13 12.72 8.41
N SER A 138 -1.15 12.75 8.76
CA SER A 138 -2.12 11.72 8.32
C SER A 138 -2.57 11.90 6.87
N ALA A 139 -2.27 13.03 6.24
CA ALA A 139 -2.57 13.33 4.86
C ALA A 139 -1.64 14.44 4.35
N GLY A 140 -1.41 14.49 3.05
CA GLY A 140 -0.63 15.53 2.41
C GLY A 140 -0.44 15.27 0.92
N LYS A 141 0.33 16.14 0.28
CA LYS A 141 0.77 15.91 -1.10
C LYS A 141 1.75 14.75 -1.15
N LEU A 142 1.75 13.99 -2.25
CA LEU A 142 2.67 12.86 -2.41
C LEU A 142 4.14 13.31 -2.28
N SER A 143 4.45 14.53 -2.73
CA SER A 143 5.76 15.16 -2.56
C SER A 143 6.16 15.45 -1.10
N GLU A 144 5.23 15.40 -0.15
CA GLU A 144 5.49 15.53 1.28
C GLU A 144 5.68 14.17 1.98
N LEU A 145 5.49 13.04 1.28
CA LEU A 145 5.67 11.70 1.82
C LEU A 145 7.17 11.39 1.99
N ASN A 146 7.73 11.80 3.12
CA ASN A 146 9.16 11.67 3.42
C ASN A 146 9.48 10.45 4.28
N VAL A 147 8.91 9.28 3.95
CA VAL A 147 9.22 8.01 4.61
C VAL A 147 9.82 7.07 3.58
N LYS A 148 11.13 6.79 3.72
CA LYS A 148 11.91 6.06 2.70
C LYS A 148 11.31 4.70 2.33
N SER A 149 10.91 3.89 3.31
CA SER A 149 10.34 2.56 3.07
C SER A 149 9.02 2.62 2.29
N GLN A 150 8.19 3.65 2.51
CA GLN A 150 6.95 3.87 1.77
C GLN A 150 7.24 4.23 0.31
N LEU A 151 8.22 5.10 0.07
CA LEU A 151 8.64 5.50 -1.28
C LEU A 151 9.29 4.33 -2.04
N ASP A 152 10.23 3.62 -1.42
CA ASP A 152 10.89 2.46 -2.03
C ASP A 152 9.86 1.41 -2.45
N THR A 153 8.89 1.15 -1.58
CA THR A 153 7.82 0.19 -1.84
C THR A 153 6.91 0.62 -2.99
N PHE A 154 6.58 1.91 -3.06
CA PHE A 154 5.80 2.47 -4.16
C PHE A 154 6.51 2.24 -5.49
N GLU A 155 7.80 2.56 -5.56
CA GLU A 155 8.60 2.38 -6.77
C GLU A 155 8.76 0.91 -7.16
N ILE A 156 8.91 0.01 -6.18
CA ILE A 156 8.92 -1.43 -6.45
C ILE A 156 7.60 -1.85 -7.10
N LEU A 157 6.44 -1.48 -6.52
CA LEU A 157 5.14 -1.81 -7.09
C LEU A 157 4.99 -1.24 -8.51
N ARG A 158 5.34 0.04 -8.71
CA ARG A 158 5.30 0.69 -10.03
C ARG A 158 6.13 -0.08 -11.05
N SER A 159 7.38 -0.42 -10.71
CA SER A 159 8.28 -1.16 -11.61
C SER A 159 7.77 -2.54 -12.02
N GLN A 160 6.92 -3.16 -11.20
CA GLN A 160 6.31 -4.45 -11.52
C GLN A 160 5.06 -4.30 -12.40
N ILE A 161 4.27 -3.24 -12.19
CA ILE A 161 3.00 -3.03 -12.88
C ILE A 161 3.19 -2.36 -14.25
N GLU A 162 4.11 -1.41 -14.34
CA GLU A 162 4.36 -0.59 -15.54
C GLU A 162 4.56 -1.43 -16.83
N PRO A 163 5.37 -2.51 -16.85
CA PRO A 163 5.53 -3.33 -18.04
C PRO A 163 4.25 -4.03 -18.50
N LEU A 164 3.28 -4.28 -17.61
CA LEU A 164 2.02 -4.95 -17.97
C LEU A 164 1.08 -4.00 -18.71
N ILE A 165 1.20 -2.69 -18.49
CA ILE A 165 0.39 -1.67 -19.15
C ILE A 165 0.89 -1.43 -20.57
N GLU A 166 2.22 -1.33 -20.74
CA GLU A 166 2.84 -1.07 -22.04
C GLU A 166 2.53 -2.20 -23.05
N ASN A 167 2.67 -3.45 -22.62
CA ASN A 167 2.38 -4.61 -23.47
C ASN A 167 0.90 -4.70 -23.90
N ASP A 168 -0.03 -4.25 -23.06
CA ASP A 168 -1.45 -4.19 -23.41
C ASP A 168 -1.75 -3.10 -24.45
N SER A 169 -1.03 -1.98 -24.44
CA SER A 169 -1.19 -0.90 -25.43
C SER A 169 -0.70 -1.29 -26.83
N ASP A 170 0.38 -2.06 -26.92
CA ASP A 170 0.92 -2.56 -28.19
C ASP A 170 0.01 -3.62 -28.83
N SER A 171 -0.72 -4.39 -28.01
CA SER A 171 -1.68 -5.38 -28.52
C SER A 171 -2.94 -4.77 -29.14
N LYS A 172 -3.38 -3.59 -28.66
CA LYS A 172 -4.61 -2.91 -29.12
C LYS A 172 -4.42 -2.04 -30.37
N SER A 173 -3.18 -1.73 -30.74
CA SER A 173 -2.85 -0.93 -31.94
C SER A 173 -2.70 -1.77 -33.22
N SER A 174 -2.94 -3.09 -33.14
CA SER A 174 -2.73 -4.05 -34.24
C SER A 174 -4.01 -4.63 -34.87
N THR A 175 -5.17 -3.97 -34.72
CA THR A 175 -6.46 -4.35 -35.33
C THR A 175 -7.11 -3.18 -36.04
#